data_AF-A0A834XQK6-F1
#
_entry.id   AF-A0A834XQK6-F1
#
_cell.length_a   1.000
_cell.length_b   1.000
_cell.length_c   1.000
_cell.angle_alpha   90.00
_cell.angle_beta   90.00
_cell.angle_gamma   90.00
#
_symmetry.space_group_name_H-M   'P 1'
#
loop_
_entity.id
_entity.type
_entity.pdbx_description
1 polymer ?
#
loop_
_entity_poly.entity_id
_entity_poly.type
_entity_poly.pdbx_seq_one_letter_code
_entity_poly.pdbx_strand_id
1 'polypeptide(L)'
;MKLIVILFIIKTVISLRSSDHHQLSIHKIPLGSEATFNWRIQPIDETVEIEIHYSADEFSWFAIGFSKRGEFKNADYCVLWIDWHRDVHFNDAWSNENGILNIDEHQDCNGFVWKKPDINNLTKFAFTRKFDTCDVHDYVIERGTTHIVWSKGTGPLSSLNGLDIIADSTSSSMSRTELLKFGKHINNIFPTDTWKYELLADQVRVPDVETTYWCRVQRLPHILSKKHHILQFGPAIQKGNEHLVHHMEVFHCAGSIDASVPLYSGPCDSPDRPQATQICKKVLAAWAMGADAFVYPKETGLSIGGEQFNPYIMLEIHYNNPERIKEKIDSSGIEFYLTETLRKYDAGVIELGLEYIDKMAIPPRQESFELSGHCIAECTGVGLPQSGIYVFGSQLHTHLTGTKVQTRHIRDGQELSPLNYDNHYSTHFQEIRLLPKPVHVMPGDSLITTCSYNTLDRENVTLGGFSISDEMCVNYIHYYPNARLEVCKSSISDDALRTYFRYMREWENQKTNFDDEISTSYKNIEWTKIRVAALHDLYQAAPLSMQCNSSDGSRLPGLWDNSAATPVKLPLAPPARDCPSINSHNNNLDQSM
;
A
#
# COMPACT_ATOMS: atom_id res chain seq x y z
N MET A 1 -82.56 -4.68 2.48
CA MET A 1 -82.24 -5.88 1.69
C MET A 1 -80.76 -5.81 1.34
N LYS A 2 -79.95 -6.70 1.94
CA LYS A 2 -78.62 -7.21 1.51
C LYS A 2 -77.54 -6.17 1.14
N LEU A 3 -76.50 -5.96 1.95
CA LEU A 3 -75.27 -6.78 2.08
C LEU A 3 -74.52 -6.91 0.74
N ILE A 4 -73.23 -6.48 0.70
CA ILE A 4 -72.06 -7.12 0.04
C ILE A 4 -71.07 -6.09 -0.58
N VAL A 5 -69.94 -5.96 0.13
CA VAL A 5 -68.54 -5.76 -0.34
C VAL A 5 -68.12 -4.36 -0.80
N ILE A 6 -67.63 -3.57 0.16
CA ILE A 6 -66.51 -2.63 -0.04
C ILE A 6 -65.56 -2.82 1.16
N LEU A 7 -64.59 -3.72 1.03
CA LEU A 7 -63.43 -3.81 1.90
C LEU A 7 -62.29 -4.43 1.07
N PHE A 8 -61.08 -3.86 1.24
CA PHE A 8 -59.81 -4.15 0.54
C PHE A 8 -59.63 -3.53 -0.84
N ILE A 9 -58.98 -2.36 -0.89
CA ILE A 9 -57.72 -2.06 -1.62
C ILE A 9 -57.33 -0.63 -1.22
N ILE A 10 -56.71 -0.46 -0.05
CA ILE A 10 -55.85 0.71 0.26
C ILE A 10 -54.74 0.20 1.18
N LYS A 11 -53.73 -0.47 0.60
CA LYS A 11 -52.43 -0.74 1.21
C LYS A 11 -51.47 -1.17 0.10
N THR A 12 -50.89 -0.20 -0.63
CA THR A 12 -49.56 -0.29 -1.27
C THR A 12 -49.29 0.98 -2.10
N VAL A 13 -48.92 2.06 -1.43
CA VAL A 13 -47.99 3.04 -1.99
C VAL A 13 -46.98 3.35 -0.89
N ILE A 14 -46.16 2.36 -0.56
CA ILE A 14 -44.88 2.61 0.10
C ILE A 14 -43.94 2.94 -1.05
N SER A 15 -43.53 4.21 -1.10
CA SER A 15 -42.42 4.71 -1.90
C SER A 15 -41.27 3.71 -1.83
N LEU A 16 -40.98 3.05 -2.96
CA LEU A 16 -39.73 2.36 -3.22
C LEU A 16 -38.60 3.40 -3.24
N ARG A 17 -38.16 3.84 -2.06
CA ARG A 17 -36.76 4.21 -1.88
C ARG A 17 -36.03 2.89 -1.70
N SER A 18 -35.27 2.50 -2.72
CA SER A 18 -34.25 1.47 -2.60
C SER A 18 -33.34 1.90 -1.44
N SER A 19 -33.51 1.24 -0.31
CA SER A 19 -32.53 1.26 0.77
C SER A 19 -31.41 0.33 0.34
N ASP A 20 -30.44 0.88 -0.40
CA ASP A 20 -29.09 0.32 -0.42
C ASP A 20 -28.57 0.43 1.01
N HIS A 21 -28.87 -0.56 1.83
CA HIS A 21 -28.20 -0.75 3.12
C HIS A 21 -26.76 -1.10 2.79
N HIS A 22 -25.90 -0.08 2.72
CA HIS A 22 -24.46 -0.24 2.91
C HIS A 22 -24.28 -0.94 4.26
N GLN A 23 -24.06 -2.26 4.24
CA GLN A 23 -23.62 -2.98 5.41
C GLN A 23 -22.17 -2.53 5.63
N LEU A 24 -22.01 -1.47 6.43
CA LEU A 24 -20.70 -0.92 6.78
C LEU A 24 -19.95 -2.00 7.57
N SER A 25 -18.93 -2.60 6.94
CA SER A 25 -18.06 -3.59 7.56
C SER A 25 -17.28 -2.93 8.70
N ILE A 26 -17.23 -3.61 9.85
CA ILE A 26 -16.33 -3.23 10.94
C ILE A 26 -14.99 -3.87 10.65
N HIS A 27 -13.95 -3.06 10.50
CA HIS A 27 -12.59 -3.50 10.32
C HIS A 27 -11.85 -3.48 11.66
N LYS A 28 -10.80 -4.29 11.79
CA LYS A 28 -10.01 -4.37 13.01
C LYS A 28 -8.55 -4.69 12.74
N ILE A 29 -7.67 -4.16 13.58
CA ILE A 29 -6.25 -4.52 13.64
C ILE A 29 -5.79 -4.62 15.12
N PRO A 30 -4.86 -5.54 15.43
CA PRO A 30 -4.21 -5.53 16.74
C PRO A 30 -3.30 -4.30 16.86
N LEU A 31 -3.26 -3.71 18.05
CA LEU A 31 -2.31 -2.68 18.44
C LEU A 31 -1.36 -3.32 19.45
N GLY A 32 -0.30 -3.95 18.92
CA GLY A 32 0.56 -4.84 19.71
C GLY A 32 -0.23 -6.00 20.32
N SER A 33 0.21 -6.46 21.49
CA SER A 33 -0.44 -7.54 22.25
C SER A 33 -1.51 -7.06 23.24
N GLU A 34 -1.62 -5.75 23.51
CA GLU A 34 -2.42 -5.19 24.61
C GLU A 34 -3.72 -4.50 24.19
N ALA A 35 -3.87 -4.16 22.90
CA ALA A 35 -5.00 -3.37 22.41
C ALA A 35 -5.46 -3.81 21.02
N THR A 36 -6.66 -3.38 20.64
CA THR A 36 -7.26 -3.60 19.33
C THR A 36 -7.93 -2.32 18.85
N PHE A 37 -7.61 -1.92 17.62
CA PHE A 37 -8.21 -0.80 16.92
C PHE A 37 -9.31 -1.32 16.00
N ASN A 38 -10.55 -0.91 16.23
CA ASN A 38 -11.68 -1.24 15.37
C ASN A 38 -12.19 0.05 14.73
N TRP A 39 -12.58 0.01 13.46
CA TRP A 39 -13.13 1.18 12.81
C TRP A 39 -14.19 0.85 11.77
N ARG A 40 -15.01 1.84 11.46
CA ARG A 40 -15.92 1.86 10.32
C ARG A 40 -15.88 3.23 9.65
N ILE A 41 -15.98 3.25 8.33
CA ILE A 41 -16.02 4.49 7.55
C ILE A 41 -17.47 4.90 7.24
N GLN A 42 -17.73 6.20 7.18
CA GLN A 42 -18.99 6.77 6.72
C GLN A 42 -18.68 7.67 5.50
N PRO A 43 -18.68 7.11 4.27
CA PRO A 43 -18.23 7.84 3.08
C PRO A 43 -19.06 9.07 2.71
N ILE A 44 -20.33 9.11 3.13
CA ILE A 44 -21.24 10.23 2.82
C ILE A 44 -20.92 11.43 3.70
N ASP A 45 -20.61 11.17 4.98
CA ASP A 45 -20.32 12.21 5.97
C ASP A 45 -18.82 12.51 6.06
N GLU A 46 -18.00 11.79 5.30
CA GLU A 46 -16.53 11.87 5.30
C GLU A 46 -15.94 11.72 6.72
N THR A 47 -16.47 10.76 7.48
CA THR A 47 -16.03 10.47 8.84
C THR A 47 -15.58 9.02 9.03
N VAL A 48 -14.71 8.82 10.01
CA VAL A 48 -14.34 7.51 10.54
C VAL A 48 -14.81 7.42 11.99
N GLU A 49 -15.46 6.31 12.33
CA GLU A 49 -15.80 5.98 13.70
C GLU A 49 -14.87 4.88 14.19
N ILE A 50 -14.26 5.13 15.34
CA ILE A 50 -13.17 4.34 15.89
C ILE A 50 -13.61 3.82 17.25
N GLU A 51 -13.34 2.54 17.53
CA GLU A 51 -13.54 1.90 18.82
C GLU A 51 -12.26 1.14 19.24
N ILE A 52 -11.70 1.54 20.37
CA ILE A 52 -10.48 0.96 20.94
C ILE A 52 -10.83 0.04 22.08
N HIS A 53 -10.27 -1.16 22.08
CA HIS A 53 -10.33 -2.10 23.21
C HIS A 53 -8.91 -2.26 23.74
N TYR A 54 -8.66 -1.96 25.01
CA TYR A 54 -7.33 -2.11 25.61
C TYR A 54 -7.42 -2.63 27.03
N SER A 55 -6.38 -3.36 27.46
CA SER A 55 -6.24 -3.80 28.85
C SER A 55 -5.86 -2.60 29.72
N ALA A 56 -6.71 -2.25 30.67
CA ALA A 56 -6.60 -1.02 31.44
C ALA A 56 -6.42 -1.30 32.94
N ASP A 57 -5.45 -0.61 33.54
CA ASP A 57 -5.36 -0.47 34.99
C ASP A 57 -6.25 0.69 35.46
N GLU A 58 -6.56 0.74 36.76
CA GLU A 58 -7.59 1.62 37.36
C GLU A 58 -7.48 3.11 36.98
N PHE A 59 -6.26 3.61 36.72
CA PHE A 59 -5.98 5.00 36.34
C PHE A 59 -5.18 5.13 35.04
N SER A 60 -5.12 4.07 34.22
CA SER A 60 -4.33 4.11 32.98
C SER A 60 -4.89 5.14 31.98
N TRP A 61 -3.98 5.85 31.32
CA TRP A 61 -4.30 6.68 30.16
C TRP A 61 -3.97 5.92 28.87
N PHE A 62 -4.70 6.24 27.81
CA PHE A 62 -4.50 5.65 26.49
C PHE A 62 -4.63 6.72 25.41
N ALA A 63 -3.59 6.86 24.60
CA ALA A 63 -3.53 7.76 23.46
C ALA A 63 -3.56 6.95 22.17
N ILE A 64 -4.43 7.35 21.25
CA ILE A 64 -4.47 6.82 19.88
C ILE A 64 -4.34 7.98 18.92
N GLY A 65 -3.48 7.83 17.91
CA GLY A 65 -3.16 8.94 17.02
C GLY A 65 -2.76 8.51 15.62
N PHE A 66 -2.53 9.51 14.80
CA PHE A 66 -2.14 9.39 13.40
C PHE A 66 -0.93 10.24 13.13
N SER A 67 0.03 9.69 12.37
CA SER A 67 1.23 10.44 12.01
C SER A 67 1.68 10.15 10.59
N LYS A 68 2.63 10.96 10.11
CA LYS A 68 3.06 10.90 8.72
C LYS A 68 3.72 9.56 8.37
N ARG A 69 4.59 9.03 9.24
CA ARG A 69 5.32 7.76 9.02
C ARG A 69 5.34 6.81 10.23
N GLY A 70 4.48 7.06 11.23
CA GLY A 70 4.42 6.25 12.45
C GLY A 70 5.33 6.75 13.57
N GLU A 71 5.91 7.95 13.44
CA GLU A 71 6.57 8.62 14.55
C GLU A 71 5.53 9.10 15.57
N PHE A 72 5.90 9.08 16.85
CA PHE A 72 5.04 9.61 17.93
C PHE A 72 5.14 11.13 18.09
N LYS A 73 5.99 11.77 17.28
CA LYS A 73 6.25 13.21 17.27
C LYS A 73 5.56 13.84 16.08
N ASN A 74 5.11 15.09 16.21
CA ASN A 74 4.35 15.77 15.17
C ASN A 74 3.16 14.92 14.72
N ALA A 75 2.43 14.39 15.70
CA ALA A 75 1.34 13.46 15.51
C ALA A 75 0.08 13.98 16.20
N ASP A 76 -1.05 13.68 15.58
CA ASP A 76 -2.40 14.00 16.03
C ASP A 76 -2.90 12.85 16.93
N TYR A 77 -3.51 13.17 18.08
CA TYR A 77 -3.92 12.22 19.11
C TYR A 77 -5.28 12.53 19.72
N CYS A 78 -6.11 11.50 19.83
CA CYS A 78 -7.22 11.47 20.78
C CYS A 78 -6.79 10.72 22.05
N VAL A 79 -6.86 11.35 23.21
CA VAL A 79 -6.36 10.77 24.47
C VAL A 79 -7.45 10.62 25.52
N LEU A 80 -7.61 9.39 25.99
CA LEU A 80 -8.41 9.03 27.17
C LEU A 80 -7.51 9.05 28.41
N TRP A 81 -7.91 9.78 29.45
CA TRP A 81 -7.18 9.81 30.71
C TRP A 81 -8.10 9.98 31.91
N ILE A 82 -7.59 9.60 33.09
CA ILE A 82 -8.34 9.63 34.36
C ILE A 82 -7.58 10.50 35.34
N ASP A 83 -8.28 11.41 36.01
CA ASP A 83 -7.69 12.31 36.99
C ASP A 83 -7.72 11.75 38.43
N TRP A 84 -7.15 12.51 39.36
CA TRP A 84 -7.11 12.17 40.78
C TRP A 84 -8.49 12.10 41.45
N HIS A 85 -9.51 12.72 40.86
CA HIS A 85 -10.90 12.67 41.29
C HIS A 85 -11.67 11.47 40.71
N ARG A 86 -11.02 10.65 39.86
CA ARG A 86 -11.61 9.54 39.09
C ARG A 86 -12.57 10.00 38.00
N ASP A 87 -12.48 11.27 37.60
CA ASP A 87 -13.19 11.76 36.44
C ASP A 87 -12.46 11.35 35.16
N VAL A 88 -13.24 10.97 34.15
CA VAL A 88 -12.72 10.48 32.87
C VAL A 88 -12.79 11.61 31.85
N HIS A 89 -11.64 11.90 31.27
CA HIS A 89 -11.44 12.96 30.31
C HIS A 89 -11.06 12.36 28.95
N PHE A 90 -11.53 12.99 27.89
CA PHE A 90 -11.17 12.65 26.53
C PHE A 90 -10.92 13.93 25.76
N ASN A 91 -9.70 14.09 25.26
CA ASN A 91 -9.25 15.31 24.61
C ASN A 91 -8.55 15.01 23.31
N ASP A 92 -8.80 15.88 22.35
CA ASP A 92 -7.98 16.05 21.17
C ASP A 92 -6.70 16.81 21.51
N ALA A 93 -5.59 16.35 20.97
CA ALA A 93 -4.25 16.81 21.30
C ALA A 93 -3.28 16.49 20.17
N TRP A 94 -2.16 17.20 20.14
CA TRP A 94 -1.08 16.92 19.20
C TRP A 94 0.27 16.90 19.93
N SER A 95 1.20 16.07 19.45
CA SER A 95 2.56 16.02 19.96
C SER A 95 3.48 16.92 19.13
N ASN A 96 4.37 17.65 19.80
CA ASN A 96 5.38 18.46 19.12
C ASN A 96 6.62 17.61 18.73
N GLU A 97 7.66 18.27 18.21
CA GLU A 97 8.93 17.64 17.79
C GLU A 97 9.66 16.88 18.93
N ASN A 98 9.33 17.19 20.19
CA ASN A 98 9.88 16.52 21.36
C ASN A 98 8.99 15.36 21.85
N GLY A 99 7.79 15.17 21.29
CA GLY A 99 6.84 14.16 21.74
C GLY A 99 5.96 14.61 22.92
N ILE A 100 5.99 15.91 23.24
CA ILE A 100 5.20 16.49 24.32
C ILE A 100 3.81 16.82 23.79
N LEU A 101 2.78 16.32 24.46
CA LEU A 101 1.37 16.58 24.12
C LEU A 101 0.95 18.00 24.50
N ASN A 102 0.23 18.62 23.57
CA ASN A 102 -0.47 19.89 23.74
C ASN A 102 -1.94 19.65 23.41
N ILE A 103 -2.86 20.14 24.26
CA ILE A 103 -4.30 20.03 24.00
C ILE A 103 -4.64 20.95 22.84
N ASP A 104 -5.45 20.46 21.90
CA ASP A 104 -5.86 21.23 20.74
C ASP A 104 -6.89 22.31 21.10
N GLU A 105 -6.80 23.47 20.45
CA GLU A 105 -7.78 24.55 20.55
C GLU A 105 -9.12 24.14 19.93
N HIS A 106 -9.09 23.34 18.86
CA HIS A 106 -10.26 22.75 18.23
C HIS A 106 -10.33 21.26 18.56
N GLN A 107 -11.51 20.75 18.93
CA GLN A 107 -11.66 19.35 19.34
C GLN A 107 -12.38 18.57 18.23
N ASP A 108 -11.63 17.75 17.50
CA ASP A 108 -12.07 16.98 16.34
C ASP A 108 -12.39 15.51 16.65
N CYS A 109 -11.93 15.00 17.79
CA CYS A 109 -12.31 13.71 18.36
C CYS A 109 -13.73 13.75 19.01
N ASN A 110 -14.77 13.66 18.18
CA ASN A 110 -16.16 13.89 18.57
C ASN A 110 -16.92 12.62 19.00
N GLY A 111 -18.08 12.78 19.66
CA GLY A 111 -18.99 11.66 19.95
C GLY A 111 -18.42 10.61 20.92
N PHE A 112 -17.56 11.04 21.85
CA PHE A 112 -16.90 10.16 22.82
C PHE A 112 -17.90 9.35 23.67
N VAL A 113 -17.70 8.04 23.70
CA VAL A 113 -18.42 7.10 24.57
C VAL A 113 -17.42 6.11 25.13
N TRP A 114 -17.48 5.80 26.42
CA TRP A 114 -16.62 4.78 27.03
C TRP A 114 -17.39 3.85 27.98
N LYS A 115 -16.80 2.67 28.21
CA LYS A 115 -17.28 1.67 29.16
C LYS A 115 -16.15 1.31 30.12
N LYS A 116 -16.51 1.24 31.41
CA LYS A 116 -15.62 0.81 32.48
C LYS A 116 -15.03 -0.59 32.22
N PRO A 117 -13.85 -0.89 32.77
CA PRO A 117 -13.22 -2.21 32.65
C PRO A 117 -14.19 -3.33 33.02
N ASP A 118 -14.26 -4.37 32.18
CA ASP A 118 -15.01 -5.58 32.50
C ASP A 118 -14.23 -6.51 33.46
N ILE A 119 -14.75 -7.70 33.72
CA ILE A 119 -14.11 -8.71 34.60
C ILE A 119 -12.71 -9.11 34.12
N ASN A 120 -12.38 -8.87 32.84
CA ASN A 120 -11.08 -9.16 32.24
C ASN A 120 -10.18 -7.91 32.14
N ASN A 121 -10.49 -6.83 32.87
CA ASN A 121 -9.80 -5.53 32.81
C ASN A 121 -9.80 -4.87 31.42
N LEU A 122 -10.80 -5.17 30.58
CA LEU A 122 -10.88 -4.59 29.23
C LEU A 122 -11.69 -3.29 29.23
N THR A 123 -11.05 -2.16 28.94
CA THR A 123 -11.71 -0.87 28.72
C THR A 123 -12.03 -0.70 27.24
N LYS A 124 -13.19 -0.10 26.96
CA LYS A 124 -13.62 0.22 25.60
C LYS A 124 -14.02 1.67 25.50
N PHE A 125 -13.51 2.36 24.49
CA PHE A 125 -13.99 3.70 24.15
C PHE A 125 -14.11 3.88 22.65
N ALA A 126 -15.02 4.75 22.23
CA ALA A 126 -15.31 5.05 20.85
C ALA A 126 -15.49 6.56 20.63
N PHE A 127 -15.14 7.02 19.43
CA PHE A 127 -15.26 8.39 18.98
C PHE A 127 -15.35 8.45 17.45
N THR A 128 -15.68 9.61 16.90
CA THR A 128 -15.79 9.87 15.47
C THR A 128 -14.89 11.04 15.11
N ARG A 129 -14.22 10.96 13.96
CA ARG A 129 -13.32 11.98 13.42
C ARG A 129 -13.59 12.18 11.94
N LYS A 130 -13.47 13.42 11.43
CA LYS A 130 -13.53 13.69 9.99
C LYS A 130 -12.27 13.19 9.26
N PHE A 131 -12.37 12.98 7.95
CA PHE A 131 -11.21 12.68 7.12
C PHE A 131 -10.26 13.88 7.06
N ASP A 132 -10.81 15.06 6.81
CA ASP A 132 -10.13 16.35 6.91
C ASP A 132 -10.88 17.22 7.94
N THR A 133 -10.19 17.61 9.00
CA THR A 133 -10.74 18.42 10.10
C THR A 133 -10.60 19.92 9.85
N CYS A 134 -9.76 20.30 8.87
CA CYS A 134 -9.33 21.66 8.60
C CYS A 134 -8.49 22.32 9.69
N ASP A 135 -8.11 21.57 10.74
CA ASP A 135 -7.04 21.98 11.64
C ASP A 135 -5.67 21.84 10.93
N VAL A 136 -4.72 22.68 11.33
CA VAL A 136 -3.35 22.68 10.82
C VAL A 136 -2.45 21.68 11.53
N HIS A 137 -2.80 21.28 12.77
CA HIS A 137 -2.05 20.29 13.56
C HIS A 137 -2.53 18.86 13.29
N ASP A 138 -3.72 18.71 12.70
CA ASP A 138 -4.34 17.42 12.46
C ASP A 138 -3.84 16.68 11.23
N TYR A 139 -3.93 15.36 11.33
CA TYR A 139 -3.61 14.46 10.24
C TYR A 139 -4.75 14.36 9.23
N VAL A 140 -4.51 14.70 7.96
CA VAL A 140 -5.52 14.47 6.91
C VAL A 140 -5.56 12.98 6.54
N ILE A 141 -6.68 12.33 6.83
CA ILE A 141 -6.92 10.93 6.44
C ILE A 141 -7.30 10.91 4.97
N GLU A 142 -6.37 10.46 4.13
CA GLU A 142 -6.58 10.27 2.69
C GLU A 142 -6.45 8.80 2.27
N ARG A 143 -6.67 8.52 0.98
CA ARG A 143 -6.47 7.15 0.47
C ARG A 143 -4.97 6.81 0.49
N GLY A 144 -4.68 5.58 0.86
CA GLY A 144 -3.30 5.14 1.03
C GLY A 144 -3.11 4.44 2.37
N THR A 145 -1.85 4.39 2.79
CA THR A 145 -1.46 3.86 4.07
C THR A 145 -1.70 4.90 5.15
N THR A 146 -2.34 4.52 6.25
CA THR A 146 -2.42 5.31 7.47
C THR A 146 -1.51 4.70 8.52
N HIS A 147 -0.67 5.53 9.14
CA HIS A 147 0.16 5.12 10.28
C HIS A 147 -0.58 5.48 11.56
N ILE A 148 -0.98 4.46 12.30
CA ILE A 148 -1.64 4.57 13.58
C ILE A 148 -0.57 4.43 14.66
N VAL A 149 -0.46 5.43 15.53
CA VAL A 149 0.44 5.43 16.68
C VAL A 149 -0.37 5.34 17.95
N TRP A 150 0.08 4.55 18.92
CA TRP A 150 -0.62 4.41 20.19
C TRP A 150 0.35 4.31 21.35
N SER A 151 -0.06 4.88 22.48
CA SER A 151 0.67 4.82 23.73
C SER A 151 -0.30 4.58 24.88
N LYS A 152 0.14 3.81 25.86
CA LYS A 152 -0.55 3.57 27.11
C LYS A 152 0.42 3.88 28.24
N GLY A 153 -0.07 4.51 29.29
CA GLY A 153 0.73 4.74 30.49
C GLY A 153 -0.11 4.74 31.77
N THR A 154 0.60 4.87 32.89
CA THR A 154 -0.02 4.92 34.22
C THR A 154 -0.42 6.35 34.55
N GLY A 155 -1.67 6.56 34.95
CA GLY A 155 -2.10 7.77 35.67
C GLY A 155 -2.18 7.53 37.19
N PRO A 156 -2.99 8.32 37.91
CA PRO A 156 -3.84 9.41 37.40
C PRO A 156 -3.01 10.61 36.93
N LEU A 157 -3.51 11.33 35.93
CA LEU A 157 -2.87 12.55 35.42
C LEU A 157 -3.51 13.79 36.05
N SER A 158 -2.72 14.86 36.22
CA SER A 158 -3.25 16.18 36.61
C SER A 158 -3.59 17.05 35.40
N SER A 159 -2.90 16.85 34.29
CA SER A 159 -3.07 17.56 33.03
C SER A 159 -2.51 16.69 31.90
N LEU A 160 -3.12 16.77 30.72
CA LEU A 160 -2.57 16.20 29.50
C LEU A 160 -1.42 17.06 28.95
N ASN A 161 -1.55 18.39 29.07
CA ASN A 161 -0.55 19.31 28.54
C ASN A 161 0.79 19.13 29.26
N GLY A 162 1.85 18.85 28.50
CA GLY A 162 3.18 18.56 29.02
C GLY A 162 3.50 17.08 29.22
N LEU A 163 2.56 16.15 28.97
CA LEU A 163 2.82 14.70 29.02
C LEU A 163 3.73 14.29 27.86
N ASP A 164 4.77 13.50 28.12
CA ASP A 164 5.61 12.91 27.07
C ASP A 164 5.01 11.57 26.62
N ILE A 165 4.61 11.52 25.36
CA ILE A 165 3.86 10.38 24.79
C ILE A 165 4.65 9.06 24.78
N ILE A 166 5.98 9.11 24.84
CA ILE A 166 6.85 7.93 24.92
C ILE A 166 7.39 7.78 26.33
N ALA A 167 8.01 8.82 26.90
CA ALA A 167 8.75 8.71 28.15
C ALA A 167 7.83 8.39 29.35
N ASP A 168 6.58 8.85 29.32
CA ASP A 168 5.58 8.57 30.36
C ASP A 168 4.71 7.35 30.03
N SER A 169 4.98 6.65 28.91
CA SER A 169 4.25 5.45 28.49
C SER A 169 4.85 4.18 29.09
N THR A 170 3.99 3.23 29.46
CA THR A 170 4.38 1.85 29.80
C THR A 170 4.52 0.98 28.56
N SER A 171 3.70 1.24 27.55
CA SER A 171 3.72 0.55 26.27
C SER A 171 3.36 1.54 25.16
N SER A 172 4.09 1.45 24.06
CA SER A 172 3.85 2.25 22.86
C SER A 172 4.28 1.48 21.64
N SER A 173 3.54 1.62 20.56
CA SER A 173 3.87 1.02 19.27
C SER A 173 3.14 1.74 18.14
N MET A 174 3.36 1.26 16.92
CA MET A 174 2.65 1.72 15.73
C MET A 174 1.99 0.54 15.01
N SER A 175 1.04 0.85 14.14
CA SER A 175 0.38 -0.11 13.26
C SER A 175 0.05 0.59 11.95
N ARG A 176 -0.01 -0.16 10.84
CA ARG A 176 -0.30 0.37 9.51
C ARG A 176 -1.57 -0.29 8.98
N THR A 177 -2.41 0.49 8.33
CA THR A 177 -3.61 -0.02 7.64
C THR A 177 -4.07 0.97 6.58
N GLU A 178 -4.94 0.55 5.65
CA GLU A 178 -5.74 1.48 4.86
C GLU A 178 -7.03 1.78 5.64
N LEU A 179 -7.20 3.00 6.16
CA LEU A 179 -8.44 3.37 6.85
C LEU A 179 -9.61 3.49 5.87
N LEU A 180 -9.37 4.16 4.73
CA LEU A 180 -10.38 4.48 3.73
C LEU A 180 -10.64 3.34 2.76
N LYS A 181 -11.23 2.26 3.28
CA LYS A 181 -11.57 1.06 2.51
C LYS A 181 -12.87 1.22 1.73
N PHE A 182 -12.77 1.81 0.54
CA PHE A 182 -13.92 1.94 -0.37
C PHE A 182 -14.20 0.70 -1.21
N GLY A 183 -13.35 -0.34 -1.10
CA GLY A 183 -13.56 -1.61 -1.76
C GLY A 183 -14.91 -2.17 -1.36
N LYS A 184 -15.88 -2.15 -2.27
CA LYS A 184 -17.13 -2.86 -2.06
C LYS A 184 -16.76 -4.32 -1.82
N HIS A 185 -17.09 -4.86 -0.66
CA HIS A 185 -17.42 -6.28 -0.57
C HIS A 185 -18.62 -6.47 -1.49
N ILE A 186 -18.36 -6.63 -2.79
CA ILE A 186 -19.37 -7.06 -3.73
C ILE A 186 -19.85 -8.35 -3.11
N ASN A 187 -21.16 -8.45 -2.83
CA ASN A 187 -21.82 -9.70 -2.51
C ASN A 187 -21.61 -10.63 -3.70
N ASN A 188 -20.42 -11.20 -3.77
CA ASN A 188 -19.94 -11.96 -4.90
C ASN A 188 -20.51 -13.34 -4.71
N ILE A 189 -21.48 -13.65 -5.57
CA ILE A 189 -22.04 -14.98 -5.65
C ILE A 189 -20.94 -15.86 -6.21
N PHE A 190 -20.31 -16.66 -5.34
CA PHE A 190 -19.36 -17.66 -5.78
C PHE A 190 -20.10 -18.82 -6.45
N PRO A 191 -19.54 -19.38 -7.54
CA PRO A 191 -20.01 -20.63 -8.13
C PRO A 191 -20.14 -21.75 -7.08
N THR A 192 -21.07 -22.67 -7.27
CA THR A 192 -21.33 -23.77 -6.32
C THR A 192 -20.20 -24.78 -6.20
N ASP A 193 -19.30 -24.83 -7.19
CA ASP A 193 -18.09 -25.66 -7.21
C ASP A 193 -16.88 -24.96 -6.57
N THR A 194 -17.09 -23.83 -5.89
CA THR A 194 -16.00 -23.09 -5.23
C THR A 194 -15.47 -23.89 -4.04
N TRP A 195 -14.15 -24.05 -3.97
CA TRP A 195 -13.45 -24.76 -2.89
C TRP A 195 -12.27 -23.96 -2.36
N LYS A 196 -11.82 -24.31 -1.15
CA LYS A 196 -10.76 -23.61 -0.42
C LYS A 196 -9.43 -24.34 -0.55
N TYR A 197 -8.36 -23.60 -0.84
CA TYR A 197 -6.99 -24.11 -0.82
C TYR A 197 -6.13 -23.24 0.11
N GLU A 198 -5.59 -23.84 1.16
CA GLU A 198 -4.69 -23.16 2.09
C GLU A 198 -3.23 -23.45 1.72
N LEU A 199 -2.49 -22.38 1.45
CA LEU A 199 -1.06 -22.38 1.25
C LEU A 199 -0.42 -21.86 2.53
N LEU A 200 -0.03 -22.77 3.42
CA LEU A 200 0.47 -22.45 4.75
C LEU A 200 1.99 -22.57 4.83
N ALA A 201 2.62 -21.98 5.84
CA ALA A 201 3.93 -22.38 6.33
C ALA A 201 3.85 -23.69 7.13
N ASP A 202 4.98 -24.32 7.43
CA ASP A 202 5.02 -25.59 8.18
C ASP A 202 5.83 -25.43 9.46
N GLN A 203 5.14 -25.22 10.58
CA GLN A 203 5.72 -25.18 11.93
C GLN A 203 6.99 -24.31 12.02
N VAL A 204 6.94 -23.12 11.44
CA VAL A 204 8.06 -22.17 11.44
C VAL A 204 8.33 -21.75 12.87
N ARG A 205 9.56 -22.00 13.33
CA ARG A 205 10.05 -21.42 14.58
C ARG A 205 10.45 -19.98 14.30
N VAL A 206 9.55 -19.05 14.59
CA VAL A 206 9.76 -17.62 14.32
C VAL A 206 10.99 -17.17 15.13
N PRO A 207 12.04 -16.65 14.49
CA PRO A 207 13.23 -16.18 15.19
C PRO A 207 12.94 -15.05 16.19
N ASP A 208 13.79 -14.94 17.22
CA ASP A 208 13.72 -13.88 18.25
C ASP A 208 14.45 -12.59 17.82
N VAL A 209 14.33 -12.26 16.53
CA VAL A 209 14.78 -10.99 15.95
C VAL A 209 13.58 -10.20 15.47
N GLU A 210 13.77 -8.90 15.30
CA GLU A 210 12.69 -7.98 14.96
C GLU A 210 12.02 -8.30 13.62
N THR A 211 12.79 -8.70 12.61
CA THR A 211 12.29 -8.92 11.26
C THR A 211 12.80 -10.25 10.71
N THR A 212 11.91 -11.06 10.15
CA THR A 212 12.27 -12.31 9.45
C THR A 212 11.41 -12.46 8.19
N TYR A 213 12.06 -12.71 7.05
CA TYR A 213 11.40 -13.12 5.81
C TYR A 213 11.58 -14.62 5.61
N TRP A 214 10.47 -15.37 5.60
CA TRP A 214 10.47 -16.82 5.50
C TRP A 214 9.87 -17.28 4.18
N CYS A 215 10.65 -18.04 3.41
CA CYS A 215 10.27 -18.55 2.10
C CYS A 215 9.98 -20.05 2.15
N ARG A 216 8.83 -20.47 1.62
CA ARG A 216 8.43 -21.86 1.43
C ARG A 216 8.07 -22.12 -0.03
N VAL A 217 8.88 -22.93 -0.72
CA VAL A 217 8.62 -23.39 -2.09
C VAL A 217 7.91 -24.73 -2.04
N GLN A 218 6.74 -24.81 -2.69
CA GLN A 218 5.97 -26.04 -2.78
C GLN A 218 5.31 -26.24 -4.14
N ARG A 219 4.87 -27.48 -4.37
CA ARG A 219 4.13 -27.86 -5.56
C ARG A 219 2.63 -27.76 -5.31
N LEU A 220 1.89 -27.23 -6.27
CA LEU A 220 0.43 -27.21 -6.28
C LEU A 220 -0.16 -28.64 -6.25
N PRO A 221 -1.33 -28.84 -5.60
CA PRO A 221 -2.01 -30.13 -5.56
C PRO A 221 -2.43 -30.61 -6.95
N HIS A 222 -2.56 -31.93 -7.12
CA HIS A 222 -2.88 -32.56 -8.41
C HIS A 222 -4.20 -32.09 -9.03
N ILE A 223 -5.17 -31.64 -8.21
CA ILE A 223 -6.42 -31.06 -8.73
C ILE A 223 -6.18 -29.84 -9.63
N LEU A 224 -5.11 -29.07 -9.36
CA LEU A 224 -4.68 -27.93 -10.16
C LEU A 224 -3.86 -28.32 -11.40
N SER A 225 -3.77 -29.61 -11.74
CA SER A 225 -3.35 -30.02 -13.09
C SER A 225 -4.33 -29.55 -14.16
N LYS A 226 -5.58 -29.22 -13.79
CA LYS A 226 -6.53 -28.49 -14.63
C LYS A 226 -6.53 -27.00 -14.30
N LYS A 227 -6.86 -26.17 -15.30
CA LYS A 227 -7.00 -24.73 -15.14
C LYS A 227 -8.20 -24.41 -14.23
N HIS A 228 -7.97 -23.56 -13.24
CA HIS A 228 -8.95 -23.01 -12.33
C HIS A 228 -8.85 -21.48 -12.30
N HIS A 229 -9.87 -20.83 -11.74
CA HIS A 229 -9.81 -19.41 -11.39
C HIS A 229 -9.74 -19.22 -9.87
N ILE A 230 -8.80 -18.38 -9.44
CA ILE A 230 -8.81 -17.76 -8.11
C ILE A 230 -9.85 -16.65 -8.12
N LEU A 231 -10.84 -16.77 -7.24
CA LEU A 231 -11.92 -15.80 -7.09
C LEU A 231 -11.69 -14.85 -5.90
N GLN A 232 -10.94 -15.32 -4.92
CA GLN A 232 -10.58 -14.58 -3.73
C GLN A 232 -9.29 -15.15 -3.15
N PHE A 233 -8.47 -14.31 -2.55
CA PHE A 233 -7.44 -14.73 -1.62
C PHE A 233 -7.50 -13.90 -0.35
N GLY A 234 -7.05 -14.46 0.76
CA GLY A 234 -7.03 -13.77 2.04
C GLY A 234 -6.12 -14.48 3.04
N PRO A 235 -5.99 -13.93 4.25
CA PRO A 235 -5.07 -14.46 5.23
C PRO A 235 -5.62 -15.72 5.91
N ALA A 236 -4.78 -16.73 6.06
CA ALA A 236 -4.98 -17.90 6.91
C ALA A 236 -3.98 -17.83 8.06
N ILE A 237 -4.27 -17.02 9.09
CA ILE A 237 -3.34 -16.78 10.21
C ILE A 237 -3.57 -17.80 11.33
N GLN A 238 -2.48 -18.36 11.85
CA GLN A 238 -2.53 -19.20 13.02
C GLN A 238 -2.99 -18.38 14.24
N LYS A 239 -4.05 -18.85 14.90
CA LYS A 239 -4.61 -18.17 16.07
C LYS A 239 -3.56 -17.96 17.16
N GLY A 240 -3.46 -16.74 17.66
CA GLY A 240 -2.48 -16.31 18.67
C GLY A 240 -1.19 -15.74 18.08
N ASN A 241 -1.00 -15.76 16.76
CA ASN A 241 0.14 -15.17 16.05
C ASN A 241 -0.25 -13.98 15.17
N GLU A 242 -1.47 -13.44 15.32
CA GLU A 242 -1.99 -12.31 14.54
C GLU A 242 -1.13 -11.05 14.63
N HIS A 243 -0.39 -10.89 15.72
CA HIS A 243 0.55 -9.78 15.95
C HIS A 243 1.93 -10.00 15.31
N LEU A 244 2.27 -11.23 14.90
CA LEU A 244 3.59 -11.58 14.33
C LEU A 244 3.60 -11.49 12.82
N VAL A 245 2.52 -11.92 12.15
CA VAL A 245 2.46 -12.00 10.68
C VAL A 245 2.16 -10.62 10.10
N HIS A 246 3.17 -9.97 9.54
CA HIS A 246 3.07 -8.59 9.06
C HIS A 246 2.61 -8.49 7.61
N HIS A 247 3.16 -9.32 6.72
CA HIS A 247 2.65 -9.49 5.35
C HIS A 247 3.00 -10.87 4.79
N MET A 248 2.31 -11.27 3.73
CA MET A 248 2.50 -12.54 3.03
C MET A 248 2.36 -12.34 1.53
N GLU A 249 3.22 -12.99 0.75
CA GLU A 249 3.17 -12.98 -0.70
C GLU A 249 3.25 -14.38 -1.28
N VAL A 250 2.65 -14.59 -2.44
CA VAL A 250 2.66 -15.87 -3.16
C VAL A 250 3.14 -15.62 -4.57
N PHE A 251 4.25 -16.25 -4.91
CA PHE A 251 4.88 -16.14 -6.22
C PHE A 251 4.70 -17.42 -7.02
N HIS A 252 4.41 -17.28 -8.31
CA HIS A 252 4.50 -18.34 -9.30
C HIS A 252 5.94 -18.45 -9.82
N CYS A 253 6.45 -19.68 -9.85
CA CYS A 253 7.73 -20.03 -10.44
C CYS A 253 7.57 -20.23 -11.95
N ALA A 254 7.44 -19.11 -12.68
CA ALA A 254 7.19 -19.07 -14.12
C ALA A 254 8.43 -19.52 -14.94
N GLY A 255 8.69 -20.83 -14.95
CA GLY A 255 9.65 -21.49 -15.82
C GLY A 255 8.98 -22.32 -16.92
N SER A 256 9.77 -23.11 -17.66
CA SER A 256 9.19 -24.11 -18.56
C SER A 256 8.31 -25.09 -17.77
N ILE A 257 7.32 -25.68 -18.44
CA ILE A 257 6.31 -26.55 -17.81
C ILE A 257 6.97 -27.70 -17.04
N ASP A 258 8.03 -28.27 -17.61
CA ASP A 258 8.78 -29.39 -17.04
C ASP A 258 9.94 -28.97 -16.13
N ALA A 259 10.17 -27.66 -15.93
CA ALA A 259 11.21 -27.18 -15.03
C ALA A 259 10.88 -27.57 -13.59
N SER A 260 11.71 -28.45 -13.02
CA SER A 260 11.65 -28.80 -11.60
C SER A 260 12.29 -27.68 -10.77
N VAL A 261 11.55 -27.16 -9.80
CA VAL A 261 12.06 -26.21 -8.81
C VAL A 261 12.28 -26.95 -7.50
N PRO A 262 13.47 -26.86 -6.87
CA PRO A 262 13.72 -27.46 -5.57
C PRO A 262 12.74 -26.95 -4.52
N LEU A 263 12.20 -27.86 -3.71
CA LEU A 263 11.44 -27.49 -2.51
C LEU A 263 12.38 -26.81 -1.51
N TYR A 264 11.85 -25.81 -0.81
CA TYR A 264 12.62 -25.02 0.15
C TYR A 264 11.71 -24.57 1.29
N SER A 265 12.25 -24.47 2.51
CA SER A 265 11.60 -23.84 3.65
C SER A 265 12.68 -23.26 4.56
N GLY A 266 12.75 -21.93 4.64
CA GLY A 266 13.79 -21.25 5.39
C GLY A 266 13.82 -19.74 5.14
N PRO A 267 14.77 -19.02 5.74
CA PRO A 267 14.93 -17.58 5.51
C PRO A 267 15.15 -17.26 4.02
N CYS A 268 14.42 -16.27 3.50
CA CYS A 268 14.48 -15.89 2.08
C CYS A 268 15.88 -15.41 1.63
N ASP A 269 16.65 -14.83 2.55
CA ASP A 269 18.01 -14.32 2.34
C ASP A 269 19.11 -15.35 2.64
N SER A 270 18.74 -16.58 2.99
CA SER A 270 19.70 -17.64 3.31
C SER A 270 20.64 -17.95 2.14
N PRO A 271 21.96 -18.08 2.38
CA PRO A 271 22.90 -18.51 1.35
C PRO A 271 22.63 -19.94 0.87
N ASP A 272 21.92 -20.74 1.66
CA ASP A 272 21.53 -22.12 1.34
C ASP A 272 20.25 -22.19 0.48
N ARG A 273 19.59 -21.05 0.21
CA ARG A 273 18.42 -21.00 -0.67
C ARG A 273 18.82 -21.37 -2.10
N PRO A 274 18.25 -22.42 -2.72
CA PRO A 274 18.67 -22.86 -4.04
C PRO A 274 18.45 -21.78 -5.10
N GLN A 275 19.46 -21.49 -5.93
CA GLN A 275 19.39 -20.44 -6.96
C GLN A 275 18.23 -20.65 -7.96
N ALA A 276 17.85 -21.90 -8.23
CA ALA A 276 16.72 -22.23 -9.09
C ALA A 276 15.36 -21.68 -8.58
N THR A 277 15.24 -21.36 -7.29
CA THR A 277 14.03 -20.74 -6.72
C THR A 277 13.89 -19.26 -7.08
N GLN A 278 14.94 -18.61 -7.59
CA GLN A 278 14.90 -17.20 -7.99
C GLN A 278 13.99 -16.94 -9.20
N ILE A 279 13.49 -17.98 -9.87
CA ILE A 279 12.49 -17.82 -10.94
C ILE A 279 11.09 -17.49 -10.40
N CYS A 280 10.85 -17.69 -9.11
CA CYS A 280 9.58 -17.43 -8.44
C CYS A 280 9.42 -15.93 -8.17
N LYS A 281 9.08 -15.18 -9.22
CA LYS A 281 8.95 -13.71 -9.16
C LYS A 281 7.56 -13.20 -9.56
N LYS A 282 6.70 -14.03 -10.16
CA LYS A 282 5.38 -13.61 -10.63
C LYS A 282 4.39 -13.61 -9.48
N VAL A 283 4.00 -12.44 -8.97
CA VAL A 283 3.06 -12.31 -7.84
C VAL A 283 1.67 -12.83 -8.22
N LEU A 284 1.14 -13.76 -7.44
CA LEU A 284 -0.24 -14.29 -7.54
C LEU A 284 -1.16 -13.69 -6.47
N ALA A 285 -0.62 -13.44 -5.28
CA ALA A 285 -1.33 -12.85 -4.15
C ALA A 285 -0.34 -12.13 -3.23
N ALA A 286 -0.77 -11.02 -2.63
CA ALA A 286 -0.05 -10.29 -1.61
C ALA A 286 -1.05 -9.71 -0.61
N TRP A 287 -0.77 -9.91 0.67
CA TRP A 287 -1.62 -9.52 1.79
C TRP A 287 -0.75 -8.89 2.88
N ALA A 288 -1.25 -7.85 3.55
CA ALA A 288 -0.59 -7.24 4.69
C ALA A 288 -1.54 -7.11 5.89
N MET A 289 -0.98 -6.96 7.09
CA MET A 289 -1.75 -6.87 8.33
C MET A 289 -2.84 -5.79 8.26
N GLY A 290 -4.08 -6.19 8.50
CA GLY A 290 -5.22 -5.29 8.42
C GLY A 290 -5.83 -5.16 7.03
N ALA A 291 -5.26 -5.76 5.99
CA ALA A 291 -5.91 -5.93 4.70
C ALA A 291 -7.07 -6.94 4.82
N ASP A 292 -8.20 -6.65 4.19
CA ASP A 292 -9.28 -7.63 4.04
C ASP A 292 -8.94 -8.66 2.96
N ALA A 293 -9.76 -9.70 2.82
CA ALA A 293 -9.61 -10.63 1.70
C ALA A 293 -9.80 -9.88 0.37
N PHE A 294 -8.89 -10.11 -0.57
CA PHE A 294 -8.97 -9.56 -1.91
C PHE A 294 -9.91 -10.40 -2.76
N VAL A 295 -10.98 -9.79 -3.26
CA VAL A 295 -12.01 -10.48 -4.05
C VAL A 295 -11.98 -10.00 -5.50
N TYR A 296 -11.83 -10.93 -6.43
CA TYR A 296 -11.86 -10.63 -7.86
C TYR A 296 -13.29 -10.23 -8.31
N PRO A 297 -13.45 -9.24 -9.21
CA PRO A 297 -14.75 -8.88 -9.80
C PRO A 297 -15.44 -10.06 -10.47
N LYS A 298 -16.78 -10.13 -10.41
CA LYS A 298 -17.58 -11.27 -10.94
C LYS A 298 -17.28 -11.65 -12.40
N GLU A 299 -16.78 -10.71 -13.19
CA GLU A 299 -16.41 -10.89 -14.59
C GLU A 299 -15.11 -11.69 -14.77
N THR A 300 -14.25 -11.73 -13.76
CA THR A 300 -12.86 -12.18 -13.90
C THR A 300 -12.37 -13.02 -12.73
N GLY A 301 -11.39 -13.88 -12.99
CA GLY A 301 -10.61 -14.60 -11.97
C GLY A 301 -9.16 -14.74 -12.41
N LEU A 302 -8.22 -14.84 -11.47
CA LEU A 302 -6.83 -15.09 -11.82
C LEU A 302 -6.65 -16.57 -12.15
N SER A 303 -6.05 -16.85 -13.30
CA SER A 303 -5.81 -18.23 -13.74
C SER A 303 -4.73 -18.91 -12.92
N ILE A 304 -5.00 -20.14 -12.49
CA ILE A 304 -4.02 -21.00 -11.82
C ILE A 304 -4.16 -22.45 -12.30
N GLY A 305 -3.04 -23.15 -12.44
CA GLY A 305 -3.03 -24.54 -12.88
C GLY A 305 -3.29 -24.72 -14.39
N GLY A 306 -3.38 -25.98 -14.81
CA GLY A 306 -3.51 -26.38 -16.21
C GLY A 306 -2.21 -26.91 -16.81
N GLU A 307 -2.32 -27.51 -18.01
CA GLU A 307 -1.19 -28.20 -18.68
C GLU A 307 -0.01 -27.28 -19.03
N GLN A 308 -0.27 -25.98 -19.22
CA GLN A 308 0.75 -24.99 -19.57
C GLN A 308 1.28 -24.23 -18.34
N PHE A 309 0.89 -24.64 -17.13
CA PHE A 309 1.23 -23.96 -15.88
C PHE A 309 2.30 -24.75 -15.13
N ASN A 310 3.47 -24.14 -14.89
CA ASN A 310 4.47 -24.73 -14.01
C ASN A 310 3.90 -24.85 -12.58
N PRO A 311 3.89 -26.04 -11.95
CA PRO A 311 3.13 -26.27 -10.73
C PRO A 311 3.82 -25.79 -9.45
N TYR A 312 4.98 -25.14 -9.54
CA TYR A 312 5.71 -24.65 -8.36
C TYR A 312 5.32 -23.22 -8.01
N ILE A 313 5.12 -23.00 -6.71
CA ILE A 313 4.81 -21.71 -6.12
C ILE A 313 5.65 -21.50 -4.86
N MET A 314 5.89 -20.24 -4.50
CA MET A 314 6.61 -19.84 -3.31
C MET A 314 5.71 -18.97 -2.43
N LEU A 315 5.54 -19.36 -1.16
CA LEU A 315 4.97 -18.51 -0.11
C LEU A 315 6.11 -17.78 0.58
N GLU A 316 6.02 -16.47 0.67
CA GLU A 316 6.89 -15.63 1.48
C GLU A 316 6.08 -15.02 2.63
N ILE A 317 6.58 -15.12 3.86
CA ILE A 317 5.97 -14.53 5.05
C ILE A 317 6.97 -13.61 5.72
N HIS A 318 6.59 -12.36 5.91
CA HIS A 318 7.33 -11.43 6.74
C HIS A 318 6.75 -11.42 8.16
N TYR A 319 7.56 -11.92 9.10
CA TYR A 319 7.29 -11.82 10.52
C TYR A 319 7.91 -10.53 11.08
N ASN A 320 7.10 -9.74 11.78
CA ASN A 320 7.52 -8.61 12.58
C ASN A 320 7.37 -8.99 14.07
N ASN A 321 8.48 -9.17 14.78
CA ASN A 321 8.54 -9.59 16.17
C ASN A 321 9.28 -8.54 17.03
N PRO A 322 8.74 -7.32 17.18
CA PRO A 322 9.40 -6.24 17.91
C PRO A 322 9.61 -6.56 19.40
N GLU A 323 8.71 -7.36 19.98
CA GLU A 323 8.80 -7.84 21.37
C GLU A 323 9.82 -8.99 21.54
N ARG A 324 10.42 -9.49 20.44
CA ARG A 324 11.40 -10.60 20.41
C ARG A 324 10.92 -11.83 21.19
N ILE A 325 9.65 -12.17 21.00
CA ILE A 325 9.00 -13.29 21.67
C ILE A 325 9.65 -14.59 21.21
N LYS A 326 10.03 -15.44 22.18
CA LYS A 326 10.71 -16.72 21.94
C LYS A 326 9.72 -17.88 21.82
N GLU A 327 10.19 -18.97 21.21
CA GLU A 327 9.47 -20.26 21.12
C GLU A 327 8.08 -20.15 20.45
N LYS A 328 7.91 -19.18 19.56
CA LYS A 328 6.69 -19.03 18.76
C LYS A 328 6.78 -19.94 17.54
N ILE A 329 5.75 -20.76 17.37
CA ILE A 329 5.59 -21.64 16.22
C ILE A 329 4.44 -21.09 15.39
N ASP A 330 4.66 -20.94 14.08
CA ASP A 330 3.69 -20.43 13.14
C ASP A 330 3.50 -21.33 11.91
N SER A 331 2.25 -21.52 11.51
CA SER A 331 1.83 -22.20 10.28
C SER A 331 0.82 -21.33 9.52
N SER A 332 1.01 -20.01 9.54
CA SER A 332 0.17 -19.05 8.81
C SER A 332 0.44 -19.10 7.30
N GLY A 333 -0.45 -18.53 6.51
CA GLY A 333 -0.30 -18.44 5.06
C GLY A 333 -1.50 -17.80 4.37
N ILE A 334 -1.74 -18.14 3.10
CA ILE A 334 -2.82 -17.58 2.30
C ILE A 334 -3.89 -18.64 2.00
N GLU A 335 -5.16 -18.28 2.20
CA GLU A 335 -6.34 -19.04 1.76
C GLU A 335 -6.77 -18.54 0.38
N PHE A 336 -6.95 -19.45 -0.58
CA PHE A 336 -7.53 -19.20 -1.88
C PHE A 336 -8.93 -19.81 -2.01
N TYR A 337 -9.84 -19.08 -2.66
CA TYR A 337 -11.12 -19.62 -3.15
C TYR A 337 -11.00 -19.87 -4.65
N LEU A 338 -11.17 -21.11 -5.04
CA LEU A 338 -10.90 -21.62 -6.39
C LEU A 338 -12.17 -22.22 -7.01
N THR A 339 -12.33 -22.11 -8.33
CA THR A 339 -13.44 -22.73 -9.09
C THR A 339 -12.92 -23.35 -10.39
N GLU A 340 -13.52 -24.46 -10.83
CA GLU A 340 -13.32 -25.03 -12.17
C GLU A 340 -14.22 -24.31 -13.20
N THR A 341 -15.33 -23.72 -12.74
CA THR A 341 -16.23 -22.86 -13.52
C THR A 341 -15.58 -21.49 -13.79
N LEU A 342 -14.79 -21.43 -14.85
CA LEU A 342 -14.06 -20.21 -15.26
C LEU A 342 -15.02 -19.03 -15.50
N ARG A 343 -14.67 -17.87 -14.94
CA ARG A 343 -15.34 -16.60 -15.22
C ARG A 343 -15.06 -16.14 -16.66
N LYS A 344 -15.81 -15.13 -17.11
CA LYS A 344 -15.79 -14.63 -18.49
C LYS A 344 -14.38 -14.23 -18.95
N TYR A 345 -13.59 -13.62 -18.07
CA TYR A 345 -12.25 -13.14 -18.36
C TYR A 345 -11.21 -13.77 -17.43
N ASP A 346 -10.03 -14.03 -17.97
CA ASP A 346 -8.83 -14.20 -17.16
C ASP A 346 -8.37 -12.81 -16.70
N ALA A 347 -8.03 -12.68 -15.42
CA ALA A 347 -7.38 -11.48 -14.91
C ALA A 347 -5.91 -11.48 -15.34
N GLY A 348 -5.42 -10.32 -15.76
CA GLY A 348 -4.01 -10.06 -16.06
C GLY A 348 -3.38 -9.17 -15.00
N VAL A 349 -2.04 -9.15 -14.99
CA VAL A 349 -1.23 -8.20 -14.23
C VAL A 349 -0.28 -7.51 -15.21
N ILE A 350 -0.25 -6.17 -15.19
CA ILE A 350 0.76 -5.39 -15.90
C ILE A 350 1.67 -4.74 -14.86
N GLU A 351 2.97 -4.86 -15.06
CA GLU A 351 3.97 -4.13 -14.29
C GLU A 351 4.24 -2.77 -14.92
N LEU A 352 3.97 -1.70 -14.15
CA LEU A 352 4.25 -0.32 -14.52
C LEU A 352 5.42 0.22 -13.70
N GLY A 353 6.17 1.18 -14.24
CA GLY A 353 7.21 1.91 -13.50
C GLY A 353 8.59 1.79 -14.11
N LEU A 354 9.61 1.66 -13.27
CA LEU A 354 11.02 1.68 -13.68
C LEU A 354 11.56 0.29 -13.96
N GLU A 355 12.44 0.20 -14.96
CA GLU A 355 13.25 -1.00 -15.19
C GLU A 355 14.14 -1.33 -13.99
N TYR A 356 14.38 -2.63 -13.75
CA TYR A 356 15.20 -3.13 -12.64
C TYR A 356 16.71 -3.10 -12.96
N ILE A 357 17.21 -1.94 -13.36
CA ILE A 357 18.59 -1.74 -13.81
C ILE A 357 19.19 -0.46 -13.22
N ASP A 358 20.51 -0.37 -13.25
CA ASP A 358 21.29 0.69 -12.62
C ASP A 358 21.28 2.03 -13.37
N LYS A 359 20.52 2.16 -14.46
CA LYS A 359 20.36 3.41 -15.23
C LYS A 359 19.73 4.53 -14.41
N MET A 360 18.81 4.17 -13.50
CA MET A 360 18.13 5.09 -12.62
C MET A 360 18.76 5.01 -11.23
N ALA A 361 19.17 6.15 -10.70
CA ALA A 361 19.91 6.25 -9.45
C ALA A 361 19.40 7.39 -8.58
N ILE A 362 19.45 7.18 -7.27
CA ILE A 362 19.04 8.13 -6.24
C ILE A 362 20.31 8.57 -5.50
N PRO A 363 20.68 9.86 -5.56
CA PRO A 363 21.81 10.37 -4.81
C PRO A 363 21.68 10.13 -3.29
N PRO A 364 22.80 10.05 -2.55
CA PRO A 364 22.77 9.91 -1.10
C PRO A 364 22.25 11.19 -0.41
N ARG A 365 21.81 11.06 0.84
CA ARG A 365 21.42 12.16 1.73
C ARG A 365 20.29 13.05 1.21
N GLN A 366 19.32 12.49 0.52
CA GLN A 366 18.15 13.22 0.03
C GLN A 366 16.95 13.03 0.95
N GLU A 367 16.32 14.13 1.37
CA GLU A 367 15.06 14.08 2.11
C GLU A 367 13.91 13.56 1.22
N SER A 368 13.93 13.98 -0.05
CA SER A 368 13.03 13.50 -1.09
C SER A 368 13.70 13.59 -2.45
N PHE A 369 13.71 12.50 -3.20
CA PHE A 369 14.13 12.46 -4.60
C PHE A 369 13.16 11.59 -5.39
N GLU A 370 12.68 12.10 -6.53
CA GLU A 370 11.64 11.43 -7.31
C GLU A 370 12.21 10.77 -8.56
N LEU A 371 11.76 9.55 -8.83
CA LEU A 371 11.98 8.87 -10.10
C LEU A 371 10.63 8.50 -10.73
N SER A 372 10.53 8.67 -12.04
CA SER A 372 9.31 8.37 -12.80
C SER A 372 9.57 7.34 -13.89
N GLY A 373 8.75 6.30 -13.91
CA GLY A 373 8.67 5.32 -14.98
C GLY A 373 7.41 5.51 -15.81
N HIS A 374 7.52 5.28 -17.11
CA HIS A 374 6.49 5.58 -18.08
C HIS A 374 6.04 4.32 -18.82
N CYS A 375 4.74 4.19 -18.96
CA CYS A 375 4.08 3.40 -19.99
C CYS A 375 3.54 4.37 -21.03
N ILE A 376 4.27 4.57 -22.13
CA ILE A 376 3.92 5.56 -23.16
C ILE A 376 2.74 5.10 -24.02
N ALA A 377 2.04 6.07 -24.63
CA ALA A 377 0.88 5.87 -25.49
C ALA A 377 1.12 4.84 -26.62
N GLU A 378 2.33 4.80 -27.17
CA GLU A 378 2.72 3.87 -28.22
C GLU A 378 2.70 2.42 -27.73
N CYS A 379 3.17 2.16 -26.49
CA CYS A 379 3.20 0.82 -25.93
C CYS A 379 1.80 0.31 -25.57
N THR A 380 0.96 1.15 -24.96
CA THR A 380 -0.44 0.78 -24.72
C THR A 380 -1.20 0.62 -26.04
N GLY A 381 -0.89 1.45 -27.04
CA GLY A 381 -1.45 1.39 -28.39
C GLY A 381 -1.27 0.05 -29.09
N VAL A 382 -0.10 -0.58 -28.92
CA VAL A 382 0.19 -1.90 -29.51
C VAL A 382 -0.12 -3.07 -28.57
N GLY A 383 -0.03 -2.85 -27.26
CA GLY A 383 -0.11 -3.91 -26.25
C GLY A 383 -1.51 -4.21 -25.73
N LEU A 384 -2.43 -3.23 -25.79
CA LEU A 384 -3.80 -3.35 -25.28
C LEU A 384 -4.81 -3.69 -26.39
N PRO A 385 -5.91 -4.41 -26.06
CA PRO A 385 -7.00 -4.65 -27.01
C PRO A 385 -7.74 -3.35 -27.36
N GLN A 386 -8.37 -3.30 -28.54
CA GLN A 386 -9.11 -2.12 -29.01
C GLN A 386 -10.23 -1.65 -28.06
N SER A 387 -10.81 -2.57 -27.27
CA SER A 387 -11.81 -2.24 -26.24
C SER A 387 -11.21 -1.63 -24.96
N GLY A 388 -9.89 -1.59 -24.84
CA GLY A 388 -9.18 -1.28 -23.60
C GLY A 388 -9.31 -2.38 -22.54
N ILE A 389 -8.80 -2.06 -21.35
CA ILE A 389 -8.81 -2.89 -20.15
C ILE A 389 -9.43 -2.13 -18.98
N TYR A 390 -9.97 -2.87 -18.03
CA TYR A 390 -10.50 -2.35 -16.77
C TYR A 390 -9.58 -2.77 -15.63
N VAL A 391 -8.84 -1.80 -15.09
CA VAL A 391 -7.99 -1.98 -13.93
C VAL A 391 -8.86 -1.92 -12.68
N PHE A 392 -8.85 -2.96 -11.86
CA PHE A 392 -9.69 -3.06 -10.66
C PHE A 392 -8.88 -3.16 -9.38
N GLY A 393 -7.57 -3.43 -9.46
CA GLY A 393 -6.69 -3.46 -8.30
C GLY A 393 -5.29 -2.96 -8.63
N SER A 394 -4.54 -2.55 -7.61
CA SER A 394 -3.19 -2.02 -7.74
C SER A 394 -2.37 -2.33 -6.50
N GLN A 395 -1.13 -2.78 -6.69
CA GLN A 395 -0.12 -2.97 -5.64
C GLN A 395 1.09 -2.08 -5.95
N LEU A 396 1.38 -1.17 -5.04
CA LEU A 396 2.53 -0.27 -5.11
C LEU A 396 3.73 -0.96 -4.45
N HIS A 397 4.91 -0.84 -5.05
CA HIS A 397 6.12 -1.50 -4.56
C HIS A 397 7.38 -0.64 -4.78
N THR A 398 8.21 -0.61 -3.74
CA THR A 398 9.57 -0.06 -3.70
C THR A 398 10.40 -0.88 -2.71
N HIS A 399 11.72 -0.67 -2.68
CA HIS A 399 12.54 -1.12 -1.55
C HIS A 399 12.62 -0.03 -0.48
N LEU A 400 13.54 -0.21 0.48
CA LEU A 400 13.57 0.39 1.82
C LEU A 400 13.47 1.93 1.89
N THR A 401 13.89 2.64 0.84
CA THR A 401 13.94 4.12 0.84
C THR A 401 12.68 4.76 0.26
N GLY A 402 11.74 3.98 -0.29
CA GLY A 402 10.51 4.51 -0.87
C GLY A 402 9.53 5.02 0.18
N THR A 403 8.98 6.21 -0.08
CA THR A 403 8.11 6.94 0.85
C THR A 403 6.78 7.36 0.23
N LYS A 404 6.72 7.53 -1.09
CA LYS A 404 5.48 7.86 -1.81
C LYS A 404 5.47 7.13 -3.13
N VAL A 405 4.29 6.70 -3.56
CA VAL A 405 4.11 6.14 -4.90
C VAL A 405 2.79 6.64 -5.48
N GLN A 406 2.80 7.06 -6.74
CA GLN A 406 1.62 7.49 -7.47
C GLN A 406 1.67 7.00 -8.91
N THR A 407 0.53 6.57 -9.45
CA THR A 407 0.36 6.29 -10.87
C THR A 407 -0.69 7.23 -11.47
N ARG A 408 -0.23 8.11 -12.35
CA ARG A 408 -1.03 9.08 -13.10
C ARG A 408 -1.57 8.42 -14.38
N HIS A 409 -2.77 8.80 -14.81
CA HIS A 409 -3.41 8.30 -16.03
C HIS A 409 -3.65 9.45 -17.00
N ILE A 410 -3.05 9.36 -18.19
CA ILE A 410 -3.05 10.42 -19.19
C ILE A 410 -3.77 9.90 -20.44
N ARG A 411 -4.73 10.68 -20.96
CA ARG A 411 -5.44 10.42 -22.21
C ARG A 411 -5.41 11.67 -23.08
N ASP A 412 -4.92 11.54 -24.31
CA ASP A 412 -4.83 12.65 -25.27
C ASP A 412 -4.11 13.91 -24.73
N GLY A 413 -3.16 13.71 -23.82
CA GLY A 413 -2.41 14.78 -23.14
C GLY A 413 -3.14 15.45 -21.97
N GLN A 414 -4.35 15.01 -21.62
CA GLN A 414 -5.06 15.40 -20.41
C GLN A 414 -4.81 14.36 -19.30
N GLU A 415 -4.46 14.84 -18.12
CA GLU A 415 -4.39 14.00 -16.93
C GLU A 415 -5.79 13.78 -16.35
N LEU A 416 -6.15 12.50 -16.21
CA LEU A 416 -7.37 12.03 -15.57
C LEU A 416 -7.12 11.79 -14.08
N SER A 417 -8.16 11.38 -13.35
CA SER A 417 -7.99 10.95 -11.95
C SER A 417 -6.88 9.91 -11.83
N PRO A 418 -5.98 10.04 -10.84
CA PRO A 418 -4.86 9.11 -10.68
C PRO A 418 -5.39 7.68 -10.50
N LEU A 419 -4.70 6.72 -11.13
CA LEU A 419 -5.08 5.31 -11.07
C LEU A 419 -4.94 4.79 -9.63
N ASN A 420 -3.80 5.09 -8.99
CA ASN A 420 -3.57 4.83 -7.58
C ASN A 420 -2.54 5.82 -7.03
N TYR A 421 -2.59 6.09 -5.72
CA TYR A 421 -1.60 6.89 -5.02
C TYR A 421 -1.52 6.47 -3.55
N ASP A 422 -0.36 6.70 -2.95
CA ASP A 422 -0.14 6.56 -1.52
C ASP A 422 0.98 7.52 -1.08
N ASN A 423 0.57 8.66 -0.50
CA ASN A 423 1.48 9.69 0.00
C ASN A 423 2.18 9.30 1.30
N HIS A 424 1.68 8.26 1.94
CA HIS A 424 2.15 7.71 3.21
C HIS A 424 2.64 6.27 3.03
N TYR A 425 3.00 5.90 1.79
CA TYR A 425 3.47 4.56 1.46
C TYR A 425 4.60 4.11 2.41
N SER A 426 4.53 2.85 2.84
CA SER A 426 5.58 2.20 3.63
C SER A 426 5.92 0.87 3.00
N THR A 427 7.22 0.64 2.85
CA THR A 427 7.80 -0.60 2.32
C THR A 427 7.45 -1.82 3.16
N HIS A 428 7.11 -1.63 4.43
CA HIS A 428 6.73 -2.71 5.32
C HIS A 428 5.26 -3.13 5.11
N PHE A 429 4.41 -2.24 4.56
CA PHE A 429 2.98 -2.43 4.39
C PHE A 429 2.58 -2.38 2.91
N GLN A 430 2.75 -3.52 2.24
CA GLN A 430 2.45 -3.66 0.82
C GLN A 430 1.30 -4.66 0.63
N GLU A 431 0.15 -4.16 0.20
CA GLU A 431 -1.04 -4.96 -0.07
C GLU A 431 -1.54 -4.72 -1.50
N ILE A 432 -2.28 -5.67 -2.06
CA ILE A 432 -3.03 -5.43 -3.29
C ILE A 432 -4.35 -4.75 -2.91
N ARG A 433 -4.50 -3.47 -3.28
CA ARG A 433 -5.72 -2.70 -3.00
C ARG A 433 -6.71 -2.80 -4.14
N LEU A 434 -7.98 -2.99 -3.81
CA LEU A 434 -9.07 -2.78 -4.77
C LEU A 434 -9.25 -1.29 -5.02
N LEU A 435 -9.34 -0.90 -6.30
CA LEU A 435 -9.67 0.47 -6.65
C LEU A 435 -11.15 0.74 -6.31
N PRO A 436 -11.51 1.95 -5.82
CA PRO A 436 -12.89 2.30 -5.48
C PRO A 436 -13.86 2.06 -6.64
N LYS A 437 -13.37 2.26 -7.87
CA LYS A 437 -14.05 1.95 -9.12
C LYS A 437 -13.02 1.41 -10.13
N PRO A 438 -13.39 0.43 -10.96
CA PRO A 438 -12.52 0.03 -12.06
C PRO A 438 -12.20 1.19 -13.00
N VAL A 439 -10.92 1.36 -13.34
CA VAL A 439 -10.40 2.40 -14.23
C VAL A 439 -10.27 1.84 -15.64
N HIS A 440 -10.89 2.50 -16.63
CA HIS A 440 -10.85 2.07 -18.03
C HIS A 440 -9.67 2.69 -18.76
N VAL A 441 -8.67 1.86 -19.07
CA VAL A 441 -7.45 2.25 -19.81
C VAL A 441 -7.58 1.81 -21.27
N MET A 442 -7.46 2.76 -22.18
CA MET A 442 -7.59 2.56 -23.62
C MET A 442 -6.21 2.45 -24.30
N PRO A 443 -6.10 1.78 -25.45
CA PRO A 443 -4.91 1.88 -26.29
C PRO A 443 -4.65 3.35 -26.65
N GLY A 444 -3.41 3.82 -26.50
CA GLY A 444 -3.04 5.22 -26.69
C GLY A 444 -3.04 6.07 -25.41
N ASP A 445 -3.55 5.54 -24.29
CA ASP A 445 -3.37 6.18 -22.99
C ASP A 445 -1.92 6.01 -22.50
N SER A 446 -1.44 6.94 -21.66
CA SER A 446 -0.18 6.80 -20.96
C SER A 446 -0.39 6.66 -19.46
N LEU A 447 0.43 5.81 -18.82
CA LEU A 447 0.46 5.62 -17.37
C LEU A 447 1.85 6.01 -16.87
N ILE A 448 1.93 6.89 -15.88
CA ILE A 448 3.20 7.38 -15.32
C ILE A 448 3.23 7.01 -13.85
N THR A 449 4.17 6.15 -13.45
CA THR A 449 4.38 5.77 -12.05
C THR A 449 5.57 6.52 -11.50
N THR A 450 5.34 7.35 -10.49
CA THR A 450 6.36 8.14 -9.81
C THR A 450 6.53 7.65 -8.38
N CYS A 451 7.78 7.46 -7.96
CA CYS A 451 8.14 7.09 -6.59
C CYS A 451 9.04 8.16 -5.98
N SER A 452 8.77 8.54 -4.74
CA SER A 452 9.61 9.47 -3.97
C SER A 452 10.40 8.72 -2.91
N TYR A 453 11.70 8.95 -2.84
CA TYR A 453 12.65 8.24 -1.97
C TYR A 453 13.30 9.14 -0.93
N ASN A 454 13.57 8.60 0.25
CA ASN A 454 14.36 9.24 1.31
C ASN A 454 15.65 8.45 1.55
N THR A 455 16.79 9.09 1.32
CA THR A 455 18.13 8.51 1.43
C THR A 455 18.99 9.25 2.46
N LEU A 456 18.39 9.92 3.45
CA LEU A 456 19.11 10.66 4.50
C LEU A 456 20.13 9.80 5.26
N ASP A 457 19.81 8.52 5.43
CA ASP A 457 20.61 7.49 6.10
C ASP A 457 21.65 6.82 5.18
N ARG A 458 21.58 7.03 3.86
CA ARG A 458 22.50 6.44 2.89
C ARG A 458 23.70 7.35 2.65
N GLU A 459 24.90 6.81 2.83
CA GLU A 459 26.15 7.51 2.52
C GLU A 459 26.49 7.51 1.02
N ASN A 460 26.10 6.45 0.31
CA ASN A 460 26.40 6.22 -1.10
C ASN A 460 25.12 6.28 -1.97
N VAL A 461 25.32 6.48 -3.27
CA VAL A 461 24.25 6.43 -4.27
C VAL A 461 23.50 5.10 -4.21
N THR A 462 22.17 5.17 -4.30
CA THR A 462 21.31 3.99 -4.37
C THR A 462 20.90 3.78 -5.82
N LEU A 463 21.05 2.56 -6.33
CA LEU A 463 20.84 2.23 -7.74
C LEU A 463 19.54 1.43 -7.91
N GLY A 464 18.95 1.45 -9.11
CA GLY A 464 17.89 0.52 -9.47
C GLY A 464 18.40 -0.92 -9.56
N GLY A 465 17.68 -1.89 -8.98
CA GLY A 465 18.15 -3.27 -8.95
C GLY A 465 17.23 -4.23 -8.19
N PHE A 466 17.68 -5.48 -8.09
CA PHE A 466 16.94 -6.56 -7.41
C PHE A 466 17.30 -6.72 -5.93
N SER A 467 18.40 -6.16 -5.46
CA SER A 467 18.80 -6.27 -4.05
C SER A 467 17.92 -5.37 -3.18
N ILE A 468 17.65 -5.79 -1.94
CA ILE A 468 16.98 -4.95 -0.94
C ILE A 468 17.73 -3.64 -0.64
N SER A 469 19.04 -3.61 -0.90
CA SER A 469 19.87 -2.40 -0.77
C SER A 469 19.74 -1.45 -1.98
N ASP A 470 19.35 -1.99 -3.13
CA ASP A 470 19.02 -1.24 -4.35
C ASP A 470 17.59 -0.71 -4.23
N GLU A 471 17.05 -0.10 -5.29
CA GLU A 471 15.67 0.38 -5.33
C GLU A 471 14.84 -0.12 -6.51
N MET A 472 13.53 -0.05 -6.31
CA MET A 472 12.51 -0.30 -7.32
C MET A 472 11.44 0.78 -7.29
N CYS A 473 10.78 1.00 -8.43
CA CYS A 473 9.56 1.80 -8.53
C CYS A 473 8.55 1.03 -9.37
N VAL A 474 7.56 0.40 -8.74
CA VAL A 474 6.63 -0.48 -9.45
C VAL A 474 5.19 -0.26 -8.99
N ASN A 475 4.27 -0.32 -9.95
CA ASN A 475 2.86 -0.55 -9.69
C ASN A 475 2.40 -1.77 -10.49
N TYR A 476 1.97 -2.81 -9.79
CA TYR A 476 1.32 -3.98 -10.36
C TYR A 476 -0.18 -3.70 -10.48
N ILE A 477 -0.66 -3.46 -11.70
CA ILE A 477 -2.08 -3.24 -11.94
C ILE A 477 -2.78 -4.55 -12.29
N HIS A 478 -3.87 -4.85 -11.59
CA HIS A 478 -4.72 -6.02 -11.82
C HIS A 478 -5.90 -5.62 -12.70
N TYR A 479 -6.08 -6.31 -13.82
CA TYR A 479 -7.02 -5.88 -14.86
C TYR A 479 -7.73 -7.02 -15.59
N TYR A 480 -8.79 -6.70 -16.33
CA TYR A 480 -9.44 -7.58 -17.30
C TYR A 480 -9.94 -6.79 -18.52
N PRO A 481 -10.15 -7.43 -19.70
CA PRO A 481 -9.71 -8.77 -20.05
C PRO A 481 -8.18 -8.86 -20.14
N ASN A 482 -7.61 -10.04 -19.93
CA ASN A 482 -6.17 -10.27 -20.09
C ASN A 482 -5.68 -9.82 -21.48
N ALA A 483 -4.57 -9.07 -21.52
CA ALA A 483 -3.96 -8.54 -22.73
C ALA A 483 -2.59 -9.19 -22.97
N ARG A 484 -1.96 -8.87 -24.11
CA ARG A 484 -0.61 -9.39 -24.40
C ARG A 484 0.46 -8.69 -23.56
N LEU A 485 0.26 -7.40 -23.26
CA LEU A 485 1.16 -6.58 -22.48
C LEU A 485 1.24 -7.08 -21.03
N GLU A 486 2.46 -7.37 -20.55
CA GLU A 486 2.74 -7.75 -19.16
C GLU A 486 3.73 -6.80 -18.49
N VAL A 487 4.73 -6.31 -19.23
CA VAL A 487 5.68 -5.30 -18.73
C VAL A 487 5.56 -4.04 -19.56
N CYS A 488 5.26 -2.93 -18.90
CA CYS A 488 5.26 -1.59 -19.49
C CYS A 488 6.05 -0.64 -18.59
N LYS A 489 7.37 -0.67 -18.77
CA LYS A 489 8.33 0.07 -17.93
C LYS A 489 9.24 0.93 -18.76
N SER A 490 9.90 1.88 -18.11
CA SER A 490 10.93 2.69 -18.76
C SER A 490 12.14 2.95 -17.87
N SER A 491 13.19 3.42 -18.50
CA SER A 491 14.37 4.00 -17.87
C SER A 491 14.89 5.16 -18.74
N ILE A 492 15.88 5.91 -18.27
CA ILE A 492 16.60 6.84 -19.12
C ILE A 492 17.27 6.09 -20.28
N SER A 493 17.28 6.68 -21.48
CA SER A 493 17.99 6.14 -22.63
C SER A 493 19.51 6.05 -22.41
N ASP A 494 20.13 5.05 -23.02
CA ASP A 494 21.58 4.85 -22.93
C ASP A 494 22.36 6.06 -23.48
N ASP A 495 21.89 6.66 -24.57
CA ASP A 495 22.57 7.79 -25.22
C ASP A 495 22.55 9.05 -24.36
N ALA A 496 21.42 9.33 -23.70
CA ALA A 496 21.30 10.46 -22.78
C ALA A 496 22.16 10.25 -21.53
N LEU A 497 22.13 9.04 -20.95
CA LEU A 497 22.93 8.72 -19.78
C LEU A 497 24.44 8.77 -20.07
N ARG A 498 24.87 8.23 -21.22
CA ARG A 498 26.26 8.37 -21.70
C ARG A 498 26.64 9.84 -21.83
N THR A 499 25.78 10.67 -22.44
CA THR A 499 26.04 12.10 -22.60
C THR A 499 26.20 12.81 -21.24
N TYR A 500 25.37 12.47 -20.26
CA TYR A 500 25.50 12.98 -18.89
C TYR A 500 26.83 12.59 -18.25
N PHE A 501 27.25 11.32 -18.34
CA PHE A 501 28.53 10.90 -17.79
C PHE A 501 29.72 11.55 -18.50
N ARG A 502 29.63 11.81 -19.80
CA ARG A 502 30.61 12.63 -20.53
C ARG A 502 30.71 14.02 -19.93
N TYR A 503 29.56 14.66 -19.73
CA TYR A 503 29.49 16.01 -19.17
C TYR A 503 30.12 16.04 -17.78
N MET A 504 29.79 15.06 -16.93
CA MET A 504 30.34 14.94 -15.59
C MET A 504 31.88 14.77 -15.60
N ARG A 505 32.43 14.04 -16.58
CA ARG A 505 33.87 13.89 -16.75
C ARG A 505 34.53 15.18 -17.23
N GLU A 506 34.08 15.71 -18.36
CA GLU A 506 34.77 16.76 -19.10
C GLU A 506 34.62 18.14 -18.46
N TRP A 507 33.46 18.41 -17.85
CA TRP A 507 33.09 19.74 -17.35
C TRP A 507 33.04 19.82 -15.83
N GLU A 508 32.66 18.73 -15.16
CA GLU A 508 32.59 18.67 -13.69
C GLU A 508 33.79 17.94 -13.05
N ASN A 509 34.76 17.48 -13.85
CA ASN A 509 35.97 16.78 -13.41
C ASN A 509 35.67 15.55 -12.50
N GLN A 510 34.59 14.84 -12.78
CA GLN A 510 34.20 13.61 -12.07
C GLN A 510 34.84 12.37 -12.71
N LYS A 511 35.09 11.34 -11.92
CA LYS A 511 35.77 10.11 -12.37
C LYS A 511 34.81 9.11 -13.03
N THR A 512 33.90 9.60 -13.88
CA THR A 512 32.99 8.74 -14.66
C THR A 512 33.72 8.17 -15.87
N ASN A 513 33.29 7.01 -16.39
CA ASN A 513 33.82 6.43 -17.62
C ASN A 513 32.77 5.66 -18.41
N PHE A 514 32.88 5.71 -19.74
CA PHE A 514 31.97 5.03 -20.65
C PHE A 514 32.23 3.53 -20.76
N ASP A 515 33.48 3.12 -20.57
CA ASP A 515 33.87 1.70 -20.61
C ASP A 515 33.61 1.02 -19.25
N ASP A 516 33.33 1.81 -18.20
CA ASP A 516 32.99 1.29 -16.88
C ASP A 516 31.49 0.95 -16.82
N GLU A 517 31.13 0.07 -15.90
CA GLU A 517 29.73 -0.17 -15.54
C GLU A 517 29.05 1.13 -15.10
N ILE A 518 27.76 1.29 -15.43
CA ILE A 518 26.96 2.47 -15.08
C ILE A 518 26.99 2.71 -13.57
N SER A 519 26.83 1.64 -12.79
CA SER A 519 26.96 1.65 -11.33
C SER A 519 28.28 2.27 -10.84
N THR A 520 29.41 1.96 -11.47
CA THR A 520 30.74 2.51 -11.13
C THR A 520 30.78 4.00 -11.44
N SER A 521 30.26 4.43 -12.58
CA SER A 521 30.19 5.85 -12.93
C SER A 521 29.38 6.65 -11.89
N TYR A 522 28.22 6.17 -11.47
CA TYR A 522 27.43 6.84 -10.42
C TYR A 522 28.15 6.89 -9.06
N LYS A 523 28.84 5.82 -8.67
CA LYS A 523 29.61 5.75 -7.42
C LYS A 523 30.81 6.70 -7.40
N ASN A 524 31.37 7.00 -8.57
CA ASN A 524 32.51 7.90 -8.72
C ASN A 524 32.15 9.39 -8.74
N ILE A 525 30.86 9.74 -8.74
CA ILE A 525 30.40 11.14 -8.69
C ILE A 525 30.38 11.61 -7.24
N GLU A 526 31.01 12.76 -6.99
CA GLU A 526 30.86 13.49 -5.74
C GLU A 526 29.55 14.28 -5.77
N TRP A 527 28.56 13.80 -5.01
CA TRP A 527 27.21 14.36 -5.03
C TRP A 527 27.11 15.70 -4.27
N THR A 528 26.94 16.78 -5.02
CA THR A 528 26.61 18.13 -4.49
C THR A 528 25.16 18.46 -4.82
N LYS A 529 24.57 19.45 -4.12
CA LYS A 529 23.18 19.90 -4.40
C LYS A 529 22.96 20.25 -5.88
N ILE A 530 23.96 20.83 -6.54
CA ILE A 530 23.90 21.20 -7.96
C ILE A 530 23.86 19.96 -8.86
N ARG A 531 24.67 18.94 -8.58
CA ARG A 531 24.70 17.70 -9.38
C ARG A 531 23.45 16.85 -9.15
N VAL A 532 22.90 16.87 -7.94
CA VAL A 532 21.60 16.24 -7.64
C VAL A 532 20.50 16.89 -8.48
N ALA A 533 20.44 18.23 -8.50
CA ALA A 533 19.47 18.94 -9.34
C ALA A 533 19.67 18.66 -10.84
N ALA A 534 20.92 18.67 -11.32
CA ALA A 534 21.23 18.36 -12.72
C ALA A 534 20.82 16.92 -13.13
N LEU A 535 21.02 15.94 -12.24
CA LEU A 535 20.56 14.57 -12.47
C LEU A 535 19.03 14.49 -12.50
N HIS A 536 18.35 15.20 -11.60
CA HIS A 536 16.90 15.27 -11.57
C HIS A 536 16.34 15.86 -12.87
N ASP A 537 16.86 16.99 -13.31
CA ASP A 537 16.46 17.66 -14.56
C ASP A 537 16.72 16.76 -15.78
N LEU A 538 17.85 16.02 -15.77
CA LEU A 538 18.14 15.01 -16.79
C LEU A 538 17.03 13.96 -16.85
N TYR A 539 16.64 13.36 -15.73
CA TYR A 539 15.61 12.33 -15.72
C TYR A 539 14.24 12.85 -16.17
N GLN A 540 13.94 14.13 -15.95
CA GLN A 540 12.68 14.74 -16.42
C GLN A 540 12.66 15.00 -17.93
N ALA A 541 13.82 15.34 -18.52
CA ALA A 541 13.91 15.80 -19.91
C ALA A 541 14.42 14.75 -20.90
N ALA A 542 15.17 13.75 -20.43
CA ALA A 542 15.85 12.81 -21.31
C ALA A 542 14.87 11.86 -22.04
N PRO A 543 15.24 11.41 -23.26
CA PRO A 543 14.55 10.30 -23.92
C PRO A 543 14.60 9.03 -23.09
N LEU A 544 13.60 8.18 -23.26
CA LEU A 544 13.37 6.95 -22.54
C LEU A 544 13.86 5.73 -23.33
N SER A 545 14.34 4.72 -22.59
CA SER A 545 14.37 3.32 -23.01
C SER A 545 13.10 2.66 -22.49
N MET A 546 12.32 2.01 -23.36
CA MET A 546 11.07 1.36 -23.01
C MET A 546 11.20 -0.17 -22.99
N GLN A 547 10.71 -0.79 -21.92
CA GLN A 547 10.39 -2.22 -21.88
C GLN A 547 8.89 -2.40 -22.10
N CYS A 548 8.53 -2.69 -23.35
CA CYS A 548 7.17 -3.01 -23.78
C CYS A 548 7.12 -4.50 -24.14
N ASN A 549 6.93 -5.36 -23.13
CA ASN A 549 7.06 -6.82 -23.30
C ASN A 549 5.72 -7.54 -23.11
N SER A 550 5.55 -8.63 -23.85
CA SER A 550 4.45 -9.55 -23.64
C SER A 550 4.70 -10.60 -22.56
N SER A 551 3.65 -11.30 -22.17
CA SER A 551 3.68 -12.36 -21.16
C SER A 551 4.65 -13.53 -21.43
N ASP A 552 5.07 -13.73 -22.68
CA ASP A 552 6.08 -14.73 -23.06
C ASP A 552 7.53 -14.20 -22.96
N GLY A 553 7.69 -12.95 -22.49
CA GLY A 553 8.97 -12.26 -22.39
C GLY A 553 9.46 -11.62 -23.69
N SER A 554 8.74 -11.78 -24.81
CA SER A 554 9.12 -11.14 -26.07
C SER A 554 8.77 -9.65 -26.09
N ARG A 555 9.53 -8.85 -26.84
CA ARG A 555 9.24 -7.42 -27.04
C ARG A 555 8.11 -7.24 -28.05
N LEU A 556 7.14 -6.38 -27.73
CA LEU A 556 6.08 -6.01 -28.67
C LEU A 556 6.66 -5.19 -29.85
N PRO A 557 6.00 -5.16 -31.03
CA PRO A 557 6.50 -4.43 -32.18
C PRO A 557 6.58 -2.91 -31.92
N GLY A 558 7.76 -2.31 -32.12
CA GLY A 558 7.99 -0.88 -31.97
C GLY A 558 9.47 -0.54 -31.85
N LEU A 559 9.79 0.76 -31.98
CA LEU A 559 11.11 1.30 -31.64
C LEU A 559 11.01 1.84 -30.22
N TRP A 560 11.67 1.16 -29.28
CA TRP A 560 11.49 1.39 -27.85
C TRP A 560 12.65 2.16 -27.20
N ASP A 561 13.77 2.27 -27.88
CA ASP A 561 14.92 3.05 -27.41
C ASP A 561 14.82 4.49 -27.91
N ASN A 562 15.29 5.44 -27.10
CA ASN A 562 15.24 6.88 -27.37
C ASN A 562 13.81 7.42 -27.63
N SER A 563 12.81 6.84 -26.97
CA SER A 563 11.41 7.27 -27.06
C SER A 563 11.18 8.56 -26.29
N ALA A 564 10.30 9.45 -26.77
CA ALA A 564 9.87 10.61 -25.99
C ALA A 564 8.83 10.20 -24.94
N ALA A 565 8.86 10.82 -23.76
CA ALA A 565 7.77 10.68 -22.79
C ALA A 565 6.47 11.26 -23.38
N THR A 566 5.33 10.61 -23.11
CA THR A 566 4.02 11.13 -23.53
C THR A 566 3.76 12.48 -22.85
N PRO A 567 3.46 13.56 -23.61
CA PRO A 567 3.34 14.89 -23.04
C PRO A 567 2.07 15.05 -22.20
N VAL A 568 2.22 15.62 -21.01
CA VAL A 568 1.09 16.06 -20.17
C VAL A 568 0.81 17.53 -20.43
N LYS A 569 -0.23 17.83 -21.21
CA LYS A 569 -0.60 19.20 -21.60
C LYS A 569 -1.51 19.86 -20.57
N LEU A 570 -2.40 19.09 -19.96
CA LEU A 570 -3.37 19.54 -18.96
C LEU A 570 -3.21 18.69 -17.71
N PRO A 571 -2.31 19.07 -16.78
CA PRO A 571 -2.15 18.36 -15.52
C PRO A 571 -3.40 18.52 -14.65
N LEU A 572 -3.67 17.52 -13.82
CA LEU A 572 -4.81 17.55 -12.91
C LEU A 572 -4.50 18.50 -11.74
N ALA A 573 -5.43 19.41 -11.42
CA ALA A 573 -5.28 20.25 -10.24
C ALA A 573 -5.35 19.39 -8.97
N PRO A 574 -4.59 19.73 -7.91
CA PRO A 574 -4.77 19.09 -6.61
C PRO A 574 -6.22 19.18 -6.15
N PRO A 575 -6.75 18.14 -5.46
CA PRO A 575 -8.09 18.20 -4.91
C PRO A 575 -8.22 19.40 -3.97
N ALA A 576 -9.29 20.17 -4.12
CA ALA A 576 -9.58 21.28 -3.22
C ALA A 576 -9.97 20.73 -1.85
N ARG A 577 -9.39 21.29 -0.77
CA ARG A 577 -9.86 21.02 0.60
C ARG A 577 -11.20 21.74 0.80
N ASP A 578 -12.19 21.05 1.35
CA ASP A 578 -13.48 21.65 1.72
C ASP A 578 -13.39 22.32 3.09
N CYS A 579 -12.44 23.26 3.19
CA CYS A 579 -12.21 24.03 4.41
C CYS A 579 -12.81 25.43 4.24
N PRO A 580 -13.58 25.93 5.23
CA PRO A 580 -14.03 27.30 5.21
C PRO A 580 -12.82 28.22 5.05
N SER A 581 -12.80 29.03 3.99
CA SER A 581 -11.74 30.02 3.82
C SER A 581 -11.70 30.91 5.05
N ILE A 582 -10.63 30.84 5.84
CA ILE A 582 -10.35 31.83 6.86
C ILE A 582 -10.26 33.17 6.12
N ASN A 583 -11.30 33.98 6.23
CA ASN A 583 -11.30 35.34 5.72
C ASN A 583 -10.10 36.05 6.37
N SER A 584 -9.06 36.29 5.59
CA SER A 584 -7.95 37.19 5.94
C SER A 584 -8.45 38.64 5.91
N HIS A 585 -9.43 38.96 6.75
CA HIS A 585 -9.72 40.31 7.18
C HIS A 585 -8.83 40.62 8.39
N ASN A 586 -7.57 40.94 8.11
CA ASN A 586 -6.73 41.87 8.88
C ASN A 586 -5.30 41.82 8.32
N ASN A 587 -5.03 42.61 7.28
CA ASN A 587 -3.69 43.13 7.00
C ASN A 587 -3.85 44.45 6.24
N ASN A 588 -4.39 45.44 6.95
CA ASN A 588 -4.14 46.85 6.69
C ASN A 588 -3.68 47.41 8.03
N LEU A 589 -2.37 47.47 8.24
CA LEU A 589 -1.62 48.36 9.14
C LEU A 589 -0.25 47.72 9.42
N ASP A 590 0.71 47.96 8.52
CA ASP A 590 2.05 48.44 8.87
C ASP A 590 2.92 48.52 7.60
N GLN A 591 2.74 49.63 6.87
CA GLN A 591 3.79 50.23 6.05
C GLN A 591 4.02 51.64 6.59
N SER A 592 4.84 51.77 7.63
CA SER A 592 5.62 52.98 7.92
C SER A 592 6.63 52.74 9.04
N MET A 593 7.85 52.36 8.68
CA MET A 593 9.12 53.03 9.05
C MET A 593 10.32 52.28 8.46
#